data_AF-A0A6A7N207-F1
#
_entry.id   AF-A0A6A7N207-F1
#
_cell.length_a   1.000
_cell.length_b   1.000
_cell.length_c   1.000
_cell.angle_alpha   90.00
_cell.angle_beta   90.00
_cell.angle_gamma   90.00
#
_symmetry.space_group_name_H-M   'P 1'
#
loop_
_entity.id
_entity.type
_entity.pdbx_description
1 polymer ?
#
loop_
_entity_poly.entity_id
_entity_poly.type
_entity_poly.pdbx_seq_one_letter_code
_entity_poly.pdbx_strand_id
1 'polypeptide(L)'
;MPQVPTGSTFFVATSFGSALTTTNVSNATEAVVTSAAHGLANGDIVEVTSGWGRLQLRAYRVKSSAANTFVLENADTTNLSFFPAGGGVGSVRKVNTMQQITQVMNPSASGGEAKKVVYKYVESDVEYSINDGFSAVSRSLEIDADAIGTPGYIALKTLTDVQSNTILKTMTKSGSFTLLPCTVAMNEEVIYQDGQINRVKVDFSGNNKSTRYAS
;
A
#
# COMPACT_ATOMS: atom_id res chain seq x y z
N MET A 1 -16.61 15.88 3.43
CA MET A 1 -17.89 15.17 3.69
C MET A 1 -17.58 13.75 4.16
N PRO A 2 -18.36 13.18 5.08
CA PRO A 2 -18.26 11.76 5.44
C PRO A 2 -18.49 10.87 4.22
N GLN A 3 -17.82 9.72 4.14
CA GLN A 3 -17.91 8.79 3.01
C GLN A 3 -18.26 7.39 3.50
N VAL A 4 -19.05 6.66 2.71
CA VAL A 4 -19.40 5.27 2.97
C VAL A 4 -18.56 4.33 2.09
N PRO A 5 -18.27 3.09 2.52
CA PRO A 5 -17.54 2.12 1.71
C PRO A 5 -18.28 1.73 0.41
N THR A 6 -19.61 1.89 0.37
CA THR A 6 -20.45 1.53 -0.78
C THR A 6 -20.04 2.28 -2.05
N GLY A 7 -19.79 1.52 -3.12
CA GLY A 7 -19.31 2.06 -4.40
C GLY A 7 -17.79 2.22 -4.47
N SER A 8 -17.04 1.69 -3.51
CA SER A 8 -15.58 1.59 -3.62
C SER A 8 -15.16 0.45 -4.54
N THR A 9 -14.10 0.66 -5.31
CA THR A 9 -13.49 -0.33 -6.20
C THR A 9 -12.09 -0.68 -5.72
N PHE A 10 -11.70 -1.95 -5.93
CA PHE A 10 -10.42 -2.50 -5.48
C PHE A 10 -9.61 -2.94 -6.70
N PHE A 11 -8.33 -2.62 -6.70
CA PHE A 11 -7.38 -2.98 -7.74
C PHE A 11 -6.10 -3.52 -7.11
N VAL A 12 -5.49 -4.52 -7.74
CA VAL A 12 -4.22 -5.09 -7.33
C VAL A 12 -3.18 -4.94 -8.45
N ALA A 13 -1.94 -4.61 -8.08
CA ALA A 13 -0.85 -4.54 -9.06
C ALA A 13 -0.42 -5.96 -9.48
N THR A 14 -0.49 -6.25 -10.77
CA THR A 14 -0.15 -7.59 -11.30
C THR A 14 1.17 -7.60 -12.07
N SER A 15 1.61 -6.44 -12.56
CA SER A 15 2.85 -6.31 -13.30
C SER A 15 3.60 -5.05 -12.87
N PHE A 16 4.90 -5.21 -12.68
CA PHE A 16 5.84 -4.13 -12.41
C PHE A 16 6.84 -4.01 -13.55
N GLY A 17 7.27 -2.79 -13.84
CA GLY A 17 8.41 -2.52 -14.71
C GLY A 17 9.73 -2.93 -14.06
N SER A 18 10.82 -2.83 -14.84
CA SER A 18 12.16 -2.99 -14.31
C SER A 18 12.45 -1.96 -13.21
N ALA A 19 13.31 -2.34 -12.26
CA ALA A 19 13.75 -1.43 -11.22
C ALA A 19 14.61 -0.31 -11.85
N LEU A 20 14.22 0.94 -11.61
CA LEU A 20 14.92 2.15 -12.01
C LEU A 20 15.77 2.62 -10.84
N THR A 21 17.08 2.74 -11.04
CA THR A 21 18.00 3.19 -9.99
C THR A 21 17.80 4.67 -9.70
N THR A 22 17.60 5.01 -8.43
CA THR A 22 17.54 6.40 -7.99
C THR A 22 18.92 6.85 -7.53
N THR A 23 19.37 8.02 -7.96
CA THR A 23 20.70 8.56 -7.61
C THR A 23 20.63 9.64 -6.54
N ASN A 24 19.46 10.23 -6.33
CA ASN A 24 19.21 11.21 -5.29
C ASN A 24 17.74 11.23 -4.90
N VAL A 25 17.46 11.52 -3.63
CA VAL A 25 16.11 11.82 -3.12
C VAL A 25 16.22 13.06 -2.25
N SER A 26 15.48 14.12 -2.59
CA SER A 26 15.56 15.39 -1.88
C SER A 26 14.87 15.35 -0.51
N ASN A 27 15.30 16.25 0.38
CA ASN A 27 14.63 16.58 1.63
C ASN A 27 13.65 17.74 1.39
N ALA A 28 12.40 17.41 1.08
CA ALA A 28 11.37 18.39 0.72
C ALA A 28 10.00 17.94 1.24
N THR A 29 9.02 18.85 1.24
CA THR A 29 7.63 18.52 1.60
C THR A 29 7.03 17.46 0.67
N GLU A 30 7.50 17.42 -0.58
CA GLU A 30 7.30 16.33 -1.52
C GLU A 30 8.66 15.96 -2.09
N ALA A 31 9.10 14.74 -1.81
CA ALA A 31 10.41 14.25 -2.21
C ALA A 31 10.58 14.26 -3.74
N VAL A 32 11.64 14.91 -4.21
CA VAL A 32 12.07 14.88 -5.61
C VAL A 32 13.10 13.78 -5.76
N VAL A 33 12.80 12.80 -6.61
CA VAL A 33 13.65 11.66 -6.88
C VAL A 33 14.36 11.85 -8.21
N THR A 34 15.67 11.71 -8.22
CA THR A 34 16.49 11.73 -9.45
C THR A 34 16.70 10.30 -9.94
N SER A 35 16.32 10.04 -11.18
CA SER A 35 16.51 8.78 -11.89
C SER A 35 16.67 9.09 -13.37
N ALA A 36 17.80 8.75 -13.97
CA ALA A 36 18.04 9.03 -15.39
C ALA A 36 17.10 8.20 -16.28
N ALA A 37 16.56 8.81 -17.34
CA ALA A 37 15.75 8.14 -18.37
C ALA A 37 14.64 7.23 -17.81
N HIS A 38 13.95 7.66 -16.74
CA HIS A 38 13.00 6.81 -16.02
C HIS A 38 11.72 6.49 -16.79
N GLY A 39 11.37 7.24 -17.84
CA GLY A 39 10.16 7.01 -18.65
C GLY A 39 8.81 7.17 -17.92
N LEU A 40 8.83 7.49 -16.62
CA LEU A 40 7.64 7.77 -15.82
C LEU A 40 6.88 9.01 -16.30
N ALA A 41 5.56 8.97 -16.19
CA ALA A 41 4.64 10.05 -16.48
C ALA A 41 3.86 10.49 -15.22
N ASN A 42 3.25 11.67 -15.29
CA ASN A 42 2.38 12.15 -14.21
C ASN A 42 1.20 11.19 -14.02
N GLY A 43 0.90 10.85 -12.76
CA GLY A 43 -0.17 9.92 -12.40
C GLY A 43 0.26 8.45 -12.32
N ASP A 44 1.47 8.10 -12.75
CA ASP A 44 2.00 6.74 -12.60
C ASP A 44 2.10 6.35 -11.12
N ILE A 45 1.79 5.09 -10.81
CA ILE A 45 1.98 4.52 -9.47
C ILE A 45 3.31 3.80 -9.44
N VAL A 46 4.11 4.10 -8.44
CA VAL A 46 5.44 3.53 -8.25
C VAL A 46 5.60 2.94 -6.87
N GLU A 47 6.35 1.86 -6.76
CA GLU A 47 6.87 1.37 -5.49
C GLU A 47 8.31 1.83 -5.32
N VAL A 48 8.60 2.41 -4.16
CA VAL A 48 9.89 2.97 -3.81
C VAL A 48 10.62 2.05 -2.84
N THR A 49 11.85 1.73 -3.18
CA THR A 49 12.87 1.12 -2.33
C THR A 49 13.92 2.18 -2.05
N SER A 50 14.21 2.46 -0.79
CA SER A 50 15.07 3.56 -0.34
C SER A 50 15.87 3.14 0.88
N GLY A 51 17.10 3.65 1.00
CA GLY A 51 17.89 3.49 2.23
C GLY A 51 17.25 4.15 3.47
N TRP A 52 16.30 5.07 3.28
CA TRP A 52 15.49 5.58 4.38
C TRP A 52 14.36 4.62 4.73
N GLY A 53 14.41 4.01 5.91
CA GLY A 53 13.40 3.06 6.37
C GLY A 53 11.95 3.57 6.33
N ARG A 54 11.74 4.89 6.44
CA ARG A 54 10.41 5.53 6.33
C ARG A 54 9.90 5.73 4.89
N LEU A 55 10.76 5.55 3.88
CA LEU A 55 10.41 5.50 2.46
C LEU A 55 10.50 4.09 1.86
N GLN A 56 11.19 3.17 2.52
CA GLN A 56 11.38 1.79 2.06
C GLN A 56 10.06 1.04 1.89
N LEU A 57 9.86 0.37 0.75
CA LEU A 57 8.66 -0.40 0.42
C LEU A 57 7.37 0.41 0.52
N ARG A 58 7.37 1.62 -0.04
CA ARG A 58 6.18 2.48 -0.07
C ARG A 58 5.70 2.76 -1.47
N ALA A 59 4.38 2.82 -1.62
CA ALA A 59 3.73 3.13 -2.88
C ALA A 59 3.33 4.61 -2.95
N TYR A 60 3.63 5.24 -4.08
CA TYR A 60 3.36 6.65 -4.33
C TYR A 60 2.82 6.89 -5.74
N ARG A 61 2.08 7.98 -5.91
CA ARG A 61 1.73 8.52 -7.22
C ARG A 61 2.79 9.56 -7.62
N VAL A 62 3.21 9.54 -8.87
CA VAL A 62 4.08 10.57 -9.46
C VAL A 62 3.24 11.82 -9.70
N LYS A 63 3.57 12.91 -9.00
CA LYS A 63 2.86 14.20 -9.13
C LYS A 63 3.28 14.93 -10.41
N SER A 64 4.59 15.09 -10.57
CA SER A 64 5.21 15.72 -11.74
C SER A 64 6.44 14.93 -12.15
N SER A 65 6.67 14.85 -13.46
CA SER A 65 7.74 14.12 -14.10
C SER A 65 8.49 15.05 -15.05
N ALA A 66 9.81 15.00 -15.00
CA ALA A 66 10.74 15.68 -15.88
C ALA A 66 11.76 14.67 -16.41
N ALA A 67 12.62 15.04 -17.37
CA ALA A 67 13.46 14.07 -18.10
C ALA A 67 14.31 13.11 -17.22
N ASN A 68 14.77 13.58 -16.05
CA ASN A 68 15.63 12.80 -15.15
C ASN A 68 15.19 12.85 -13.68
N THR A 69 14.01 13.41 -13.41
CA THR A 69 13.53 13.64 -12.04
C THR A 69 12.03 13.56 -11.99
N PHE A 70 11.49 13.06 -10.88
CA PHE A 70 10.05 13.04 -10.64
C PHE A 70 9.74 13.33 -9.18
N VAL A 71 8.54 13.82 -8.92
CA VAL A 71 8.08 14.20 -7.58
C VAL A 71 7.12 13.14 -7.04
N LEU A 72 7.40 12.65 -5.84
CA LEU A 72 6.53 11.73 -5.11
C LEU A 72 5.48 12.53 -4.33
N GLU A 73 4.21 12.36 -4.68
CA GLU A 73 3.11 13.04 -4.00
C GLU A 73 2.95 12.53 -2.56
N ASN A 74 2.76 13.44 -1.60
CA ASN A 74 2.61 13.13 -0.16
C ASN A 74 3.83 12.39 0.47
N ALA A 75 5.02 12.50 -0.13
CA ALA A 75 6.27 12.00 0.43
C ALA A 75 7.03 13.13 1.15
N ASP A 76 6.66 13.42 2.40
CA ASP A 76 7.37 14.43 3.21
C ASP A 76 8.69 13.86 3.77
N THR A 77 9.79 14.48 3.35
CA THR A 77 11.17 14.14 3.74
C THR A 77 11.91 15.32 4.38
N THR A 78 11.19 16.33 4.90
CA THR A 78 11.77 17.56 5.47
C THR A 78 12.58 17.32 6.74
N ASN A 79 12.25 16.30 7.54
CA ASN A 79 12.94 16.03 8.80
C ASN A 79 14.29 15.33 8.57
N LEU A 80 15.39 16.08 8.67
CA LEU A 80 16.75 15.58 8.44
C LEU A 80 17.23 14.52 9.45
N SER A 81 16.67 14.46 10.66
CA SER A 81 16.98 13.39 11.63
C SER A 81 16.41 12.05 11.17
N PHE A 82 15.28 12.08 10.47
CA PHE A 82 14.63 10.90 9.91
C PHE A 82 15.07 10.58 8.48
N PHE A 83 15.54 11.59 7.77
CA PHE A 83 15.95 11.54 6.37
C PHE A 83 17.32 12.22 6.20
N PRO A 84 18.41 11.59 6.69
CA PRO A 84 19.75 12.16 6.53
C PRO A 84 20.11 12.30 5.05
N ALA A 85 20.73 13.43 4.69
CA ALA A 85 21.04 13.78 3.30
C ALA A 85 21.85 12.67 2.61
N GLY A 86 21.47 12.34 1.38
CA GLY A 86 22.10 11.28 0.59
C GLY A 86 21.73 9.84 0.99
N GLY A 87 21.01 9.63 2.10
CA GLY A 87 20.61 8.29 2.54
C GLY A 87 19.39 7.69 1.82
N GLY A 88 18.71 8.48 0.98
CA GLY A 88 17.44 8.10 0.34
C GLY A 88 17.58 7.30 -0.95
N VAL A 89 18.80 7.11 -1.45
CA VAL A 89 19.14 6.39 -2.68
C VAL A 89 18.64 4.94 -2.62
N GLY A 90 18.23 4.39 -3.76
CA GLY A 90 17.70 3.04 -3.87
C GLY A 90 17.18 2.75 -5.28
N SER A 91 15.96 2.26 -5.38
CA SER A 91 15.33 1.95 -6.67
C SER A 91 13.83 2.19 -6.65
N VAL A 92 13.25 2.39 -7.83
CA VAL A 92 11.83 2.60 -8.00
C VAL A 92 11.33 1.69 -9.11
N ARG A 93 10.21 1.00 -8.89
CA ARG A 93 9.55 0.20 -9.92
C ARG A 93 8.17 0.76 -10.21
N LYS A 94 7.86 0.95 -11.49
CA LYS A 94 6.53 1.38 -11.96
C LYS A 94 5.55 0.21 -11.90
N VAL A 95 4.30 0.47 -11.51
CA VAL A 95 3.20 -0.47 -11.76
C VAL A 95 2.74 -0.31 -13.21
N ASN A 96 2.91 -1.36 -14.01
CA ASN A 96 2.48 -1.37 -15.41
C ASN A 96 0.99 -1.67 -15.54
N THR A 97 0.50 -2.62 -14.74
CA THR A 97 -0.88 -3.10 -14.82
C THR A 97 -1.49 -3.17 -13.43
N MET A 98 -2.63 -2.50 -13.27
CA MET A 98 -3.51 -2.62 -12.11
C MET A 98 -4.75 -3.38 -12.53
N GLN A 99 -4.95 -4.56 -11.97
CA GLN A 99 -6.11 -5.40 -12.26
C GLN A 99 -7.23 -5.10 -11.28
N GLN A 100 -8.43 -4.83 -11.79
CA GLN A 100 -9.61 -4.65 -10.94
C GLN A 100 -10.08 -6.00 -10.38
N ILE A 101 -10.45 -5.98 -9.10
CA ILE A 101 -11.14 -7.08 -8.42
C ILE A 101 -12.63 -6.79 -8.47
N THR A 102 -13.41 -7.71 -9.05
CA THR A 102 -14.86 -7.62 -9.22
C THR A 102 -15.58 -8.56 -8.25
N GLN A 103 -16.90 -8.38 -8.08
CA GLN A 103 -17.73 -9.22 -7.19
C GLN A 103 -17.19 -9.28 -5.74
N VAL A 104 -16.67 -8.15 -5.26
CA VAL A 104 -16.13 -8.00 -3.91
C VAL A 104 -17.26 -7.86 -2.89
N MET A 105 -17.15 -8.62 -1.82
CA MET A 105 -18.03 -8.64 -0.67
C MET A 105 -17.25 -8.35 0.62
N ASN A 106 -17.96 -7.86 1.63
CA ASN A 106 -17.48 -7.72 3.00
C ASN A 106 -16.05 -7.15 3.16
N PRO A 107 -15.72 -6.02 2.51
CA PRO A 107 -14.41 -5.41 2.70
C PRO A 107 -14.25 -4.94 4.15
N SER A 108 -13.17 -5.37 4.79
CA SER A 108 -12.81 -4.97 6.15
C SER A 108 -11.34 -4.60 6.24
N ALA A 109 -11.01 -3.72 7.19
CA ALA A 109 -9.65 -3.35 7.50
C ALA A 109 -9.41 -3.60 8.99
N SER A 110 -8.21 -4.06 9.34
CA SER A 110 -7.81 -4.29 10.71
C SER A 110 -6.37 -3.86 10.95
N GLY A 111 -6.01 -3.64 12.21
CA GLY A 111 -4.71 -3.12 12.60
C GLY A 111 -4.56 -1.62 12.34
N GLY A 112 -3.34 -1.11 12.49
CA GLY A 112 -3.07 0.33 12.54
C GLY A 112 -3.31 0.98 13.90
N GLU A 113 -3.62 0.17 14.92
CA GLU A 113 -3.77 0.62 16.30
C GLU A 113 -2.41 0.97 16.91
N ALA A 114 -2.37 2.02 17.73
CA ALA A 114 -1.15 2.40 18.46
C ALA A 114 -0.80 1.31 19.46
N LYS A 115 0.41 0.74 19.35
CA LYS A 115 0.93 -0.15 20.38
C LYS A 115 1.39 0.70 21.55
N LYS A 116 1.11 0.24 22.77
CA LYS A 116 1.55 0.91 24.00
C LYS A 116 2.35 -0.05 24.84
N VAL A 117 3.47 0.45 25.36
CA VAL A 117 4.23 -0.23 26.41
C VAL A 117 3.83 0.43 27.72
N VAL A 118 3.20 -0.35 28.60
CA VAL A 118 2.90 0.07 29.96
C VAL A 118 4.11 -0.24 30.82
N TYR A 119 4.59 0.75 31.56
CA TYR A 119 5.72 0.61 32.46
C TYR A 119 5.43 1.32 33.79
N LYS A 120 6.01 0.80 34.87
CA LYS A 120 5.89 1.34 36.21
C LYS A 120 7.30 1.52 36.75
N TYR A 121 7.60 2.70 37.30
CA TYR A 121 8.84 2.89 38.07
C TYR A 121 8.67 2.25 39.44
N VAL A 122 9.71 1.61 39.97
CA VAL A 122 9.66 0.89 41.26
C VAL A 122 9.21 1.78 42.42
N GLU A 123 9.45 3.08 42.32
CA GLU A 123 9.11 4.10 43.32
C GLU A 123 7.71 4.71 43.16
N SER A 124 7.05 4.52 42.02
CA SER A 124 5.73 5.09 41.74
C SER A 124 4.68 4.00 41.83
N ASP A 125 3.55 4.28 42.46
CA ASP A 125 2.41 3.34 42.50
C ASP A 125 1.51 3.40 41.26
N VAL A 126 1.79 4.32 40.34
CA VAL A 126 0.99 4.56 39.12
C VAL A 126 1.72 4.07 37.88
N GLU A 127 0.97 3.47 36.96
CA GLU A 127 1.48 3.01 35.67
C GLU A 127 1.52 4.16 34.64
N TYR A 128 2.59 4.18 33.84
CA TYR A 128 2.77 5.08 32.70
C TYR A 128 2.68 4.29 31.39
N SER A 129 2.25 4.93 30.31
CA SER A 129 2.23 4.30 28.99
C SER A 129 2.95 5.16 27.95
N ILE A 130 3.83 4.56 27.16
CA ILE A 130 4.44 5.19 25.98
C ILE A 130 3.99 4.49 24.70
N ASN A 131 3.81 5.24 23.63
CA ASN A 131 3.46 4.68 22.32
C ASN A 131 4.70 4.03 21.68
N ASP A 132 4.56 2.78 21.25
CA ASP A 132 5.60 1.96 20.61
C ASP A 132 5.19 1.59 19.18
N GLY A 133 4.96 2.63 18.37
CA GLY A 133 4.54 2.48 16.98
C GLY A 133 3.12 1.97 16.81
N PHE A 134 2.87 1.25 15.71
CA PHE A 134 1.54 0.83 15.27
C PHE A 134 1.53 -0.64 14.89
N SER A 135 0.39 -1.31 15.01
CA SER A 135 0.18 -2.64 14.45
C SER A 135 0.16 -2.61 12.92
N ALA A 136 0.56 -3.72 12.30
CA ALA A 136 0.50 -3.86 10.85
C ALA A 136 -0.94 -3.72 10.37
N VAL A 137 -1.14 -2.99 9.27
CA VAL A 137 -2.46 -2.81 8.67
C VAL A 137 -2.71 -3.97 7.71
N SER A 138 -3.81 -4.69 7.90
CA SER A 138 -4.30 -5.68 6.94
C SER A 138 -5.67 -5.27 6.41
N ARG A 139 -5.97 -5.72 5.20
CA ARG A 139 -7.30 -5.58 4.60
C ARG A 139 -7.76 -6.94 4.17
N SER A 140 -9.01 -7.30 4.46
CA SER A 140 -9.59 -8.53 3.96
C SER A 140 -10.84 -8.23 3.15
N LEU A 141 -11.10 -9.09 2.18
CA LEU A 141 -12.31 -9.05 1.39
C LEU A 141 -12.74 -10.48 1.08
N GLU A 142 -14.03 -10.62 0.78
CA GLU A 142 -14.57 -11.85 0.25
C GLU A 142 -14.89 -11.62 -1.24
N ILE A 143 -14.78 -12.67 -2.04
CA ILE A 143 -15.14 -12.65 -3.47
C ILE A 143 -16.15 -13.76 -3.68
N ASP A 144 -17.13 -13.51 -4.56
CA ASP A 144 -18.01 -14.54 -5.08
C ASP A 144 -17.19 -15.75 -5.62
N ALA A 145 -17.51 -16.96 -5.15
CA ALA A 145 -16.80 -18.17 -5.55
C ALA A 145 -16.94 -18.46 -7.04
N ASP A 146 -18.05 -18.03 -7.66
CA ASP A 146 -18.30 -18.23 -9.09
C ASP A 146 -17.49 -17.24 -9.96
N ALA A 147 -16.79 -16.28 -9.35
CA ALA A 147 -15.91 -15.33 -10.04
C ALA A 147 -14.55 -15.91 -10.45
N ILE A 148 -14.35 -17.23 -10.34
CA ILE A 148 -13.08 -17.94 -10.58
C ILE A 148 -12.41 -17.62 -11.93
N GLY A 149 -13.22 -17.39 -12.97
CA GLY A 149 -12.73 -17.04 -14.32
C GLY A 149 -12.39 -15.57 -14.52
N THR A 150 -12.67 -14.70 -13.55
CA THR A 150 -12.41 -13.27 -13.70
C THR A 150 -10.90 -12.96 -13.61
N PRO A 151 -10.38 -11.97 -14.36
CA PRO A 151 -8.95 -11.69 -14.33
C PRO A 151 -8.48 -11.19 -12.95
N GLY A 152 -9.38 -10.60 -12.16
CA GLY A 152 -9.11 -10.23 -10.76
C GLY A 152 -8.89 -11.44 -9.86
N TYR A 153 -9.73 -12.47 -9.96
CA TYR A 153 -9.56 -13.72 -9.21
C TYR A 153 -8.25 -14.41 -9.57
N ILE A 154 -7.99 -14.58 -10.87
CA ILE A 154 -6.76 -15.23 -11.38
C ILE A 154 -5.51 -14.48 -10.89
N ALA A 155 -5.53 -13.15 -10.92
CA ALA A 155 -4.44 -12.33 -10.41
C ALA A 155 -4.15 -12.58 -8.92
N LEU A 156 -5.19 -12.68 -8.10
CA LEU A 156 -5.06 -12.91 -6.65
C LEU A 156 -4.52 -14.31 -6.35
N LYS A 157 -4.97 -15.32 -7.10
CA LYS A 157 -4.43 -16.68 -7.02
C LYS A 157 -2.93 -16.69 -7.35
N THR A 158 -2.53 -16.14 -8.50
CA THR A 158 -1.11 -16.08 -8.88
C THR A 158 -0.26 -15.31 -7.87
N LEU A 159 -0.77 -14.20 -7.34
CA LEU A 159 -0.05 -13.44 -6.30
C LEU A 159 0.07 -14.21 -4.98
N THR A 160 -0.90 -15.06 -4.66
CA THR A 160 -0.86 -15.95 -3.49
C THR A 160 0.22 -17.02 -3.65
N ASP A 161 0.33 -17.63 -4.83
CA ASP A 161 1.34 -18.66 -5.11
C ASP A 161 2.77 -18.10 -5.08
N VAL A 162 2.96 -16.89 -5.64
CA VAL A 162 4.28 -16.25 -5.75
C VAL A 162 4.68 -15.54 -4.45
N GLN A 163 3.72 -15.12 -3.63
CA GLN A 163 3.92 -14.36 -2.39
C GLN A 163 4.78 -13.09 -2.55
N SER A 164 4.78 -12.50 -3.75
CA SER A 164 5.54 -11.28 -4.03
C SER A 164 4.86 -10.02 -3.47
N ASN A 165 5.66 -9.00 -3.18
CA ASN A 165 5.16 -7.68 -2.79
C ASN A 165 4.39 -7.05 -3.95
N THR A 166 3.15 -6.69 -3.68
CA THR A 166 2.25 -5.98 -4.59
C THR A 166 1.66 -4.73 -3.92
N ILE A 167 0.79 -4.01 -4.62
CA ILE A 167 0.10 -2.82 -4.13
C ILE A 167 -1.40 -3.03 -4.32
N LEU A 168 -2.15 -2.93 -3.22
CA LEU A 168 -3.60 -2.81 -3.22
C LEU A 168 -3.98 -1.33 -3.34
N LYS A 169 -4.71 -1.00 -4.40
CA LYS A 169 -5.35 0.31 -4.58
C LYS A 169 -6.84 0.20 -4.27
N THR A 170 -7.30 0.96 -3.28
CA THR A 170 -8.73 1.11 -2.99
C THR A 170 -9.18 2.50 -3.39
N MET A 171 -10.11 2.60 -4.33
CA MET A 171 -10.71 3.85 -4.78
C MET A 171 -12.12 3.96 -4.20
N THR A 172 -12.42 5.06 -3.53
CA THR A 172 -13.74 5.34 -2.98
C THR A 172 -14.63 6.00 -4.04
N LYS A 173 -15.95 5.97 -3.84
CA LYS A 173 -16.92 6.63 -4.73
C LYS A 173 -16.65 8.14 -4.95
N SER A 174 -15.99 8.78 -3.99
CA SER A 174 -15.61 10.20 -4.08
C SER A 174 -14.46 10.49 -5.06
N GLY A 175 -13.79 9.46 -5.57
CA GLY A 175 -12.56 9.59 -6.37
C GLY A 175 -11.28 9.60 -5.51
N SER A 176 -11.38 9.78 -4.20
CA SER A 176 -10.25 9.60 -3.28
C SER A 176 -9.78 8.15 -3.30
N PHE A 177 -8.48 7.90 -3.27
CA PHE A 177 -7.91 6.55 -3.28
C PHE A 177 -6.80 6.37 -2.25
N THR A 178 -6.53 5.11 -1.92
CA THR A 178 -5.42 4.70 -1.05
C THR A 178 -4.56 3.66 -1.75
N LEU A 179 -3.26 3.70 -1.49
CA LEU A 179 -2.29 2.71 -1.94
C LEU A 179 -1.71 2.02 -0.71
N LEU A 180 -1.86 0.71 -0.61
CA LEU A 180 -1.28 -0.12 0.44
C LEU A 180 -0.32 -1.13 -0.19
N PRO A 181 0.99 -1.01 0.01
CA PRO A 181 1.93 -2.08 -0.29
C PRO A 181 1.63 -3.30 0.59
N CYS A 182 1.45 -4.48 -0.01
CA CYS A 182 1.03 -5.68 0.70
C CYS A 182 1.50 -6.96 0.00
N THR A 183 1.45 -8.07 0.72
CA THR A 183 1.36 -9.41 0.13
C THR A 183 -0.10 -9.87 0.11
N VAL A 184 -0.42 -10.81 -0.77
CA VAL A 184 -1.78 -11.35 -0.94
C VAL A 184 -1.80 -12.80 -0.51
N ALA A 185 -2.84 -13.18 0.21
CA ALA A 185 -3.16 -14.57 0.50
C ALA A 185 -4.64 -14.83 0.25
N MET A 186 -4.92 -15.63 -0.77
CA MET A 186 -6.25 -16.10 -1.12
C MET A 186 -6.39 -17.56 -0.72
N ASN A 187 -7.48 -17.90 -0.02
CA ASN A 187 -7.83 -19.29 0.24
C ASN A 187 -8.97 -19.67 -0.69
N GLU A 188 -8.72 -20.53 -1.68
CA GLU A 188 -9.73 -20.99 -2.66
C GLU A 188 -10.84 -21.87 -2.07
N GLU A 189 -10.73 -22.27 -0.79
CA GLU A 189 -11.80 -23.01 -0.11
C GLU A 189 -13.10 -22.19 -0.09
N VAL A 190 -14.17 -22.81 -0.57
CA VAL A 190 -15.48 -22.17 -0.67
C VAL A 190 -16.15 -22.14 0.70
N ILE A 191 -16.54 -20.95 1.13
CA ILE A 191 -17.31 -20.73 2.34
C ILE A 191 -18.78 -20.89 1.98
N TYR A 192 -19.39 -21.97 2.49
CA TYR A 192 -20.82 -22.24 2.39
C TYR A 192 -21.56 -21.67 3.59
N GLN A 193 -22.61 -20.88 3.35
CA GLN A 193 -23.49 -20.38 4.40
C GLN A 193 -24.92 -20.30 3.87
N ASP A 194 -25.86 -20.95 4.57
CA ASP A 194 -27.26 -20.94 4.17
C ASP A 194 -27.82 -19.50 4.14
N GLY A 195 -28.62 -19.20 3.12
CA GLY A 195 -29.15 -17.86 2.85
C GLY A 195 -28.13 -16.84 2.31
N GLN A 196 -26.92 -17.25 1.93
CA GLN A 196 -25.90 -16.38 1.34
C GLN A 196 -25.27 -17.02 0.09
N ILE A 197 -24.65 -16.20 -0.77
CA ILE A 197 -23.89 -16.71 -1.90
C ILE A 197 -22.57 -17.33 -1.45
N ASN A 198 -22.10 -18.31 -2.21
CA ASN A 198 -20.80 -18.94 -2.01
C ASN A 198 -19.68 -17.92 -2.22
N ARG A 199 -18.68 -17.96 -1.34
CA ARG A 199 -17.63 -16.94 -1.34
C ARG A 199 -16.29 -17.50 -0.91
N VAL A 200 -15.25 -16.76 -1.24
CA VAL A 200 -13.85 -17.11 -1.05
C VAL A 200 -13.16 -15.94 -0.35
N LYS A 201 -12.28 -16.22 0.60
CA LYS A 201 -11.62 -15.19 1.41
C LYS A 201 -10.27 -14.79 0.82
N VAL A 202 -10.02 -13.49 0.81
CA VAL A 202 -8.74 -12.90 0.42
C VAL A 202 -8.24 -11.97 1.53
N ASP A 203 -7.00 -12.15 1.94
CA ASP A 203 -6.29 -11.28 2.87
C ASP A 203 -5.16 -10.53 2.15
N PHE A 204 -5.03 -9.25 2.47
CA PHE A 204 -3.96 -8.37 2.07
C PHE A 204 -3.20 -7.96 3.32
N SER A 205 -2.03 -8.54 3.51
CA SER A 205 -1.15 -8.25 4.64
C SER A 205 -0.25 -7.08 4.27
N GLY A 206 -0.46 -5.92 4.91
CA GLY A 206 0.27 -4.70 4.60
C GLY A 206 1.72 -4.76 5.04
N ASN A 207 2.63 -4.49 4.12
CA ASN A 207 4.07 -4.50 4.35
C ASN A 207 4.57 -3.15 4.88
N ASN A 208 3.81 -2.08 4.65
CA ASN A 208 4.11 -0.74 5.16
C ASN A 208 2.82 0.11 5.22
N LYS A 209 2.94 1.35 5.70
CA LYS A 209 1.81 2.28 5.83
C LYS A 209 1.17 2.58 4.48
N SER A 210 -0.16 2.70 4.48
CA SER A 210 -0.90 3.17 3.32
C SER A 210 -0.69 4.66 3.06
N THR A 211 -0.58 5.04 1.80
CA THR A 211 -0.61 6.45 1.37
C THR A 211 -2.01 6.78 0.85
N ARG A 212 -2.60 7.90 1.31
CA ARG A 212 -3.95 8.34 0.94
C ARG A 212 -3.90 9.60 0.09
N TYR A 213 -4.81 9.67 -0.88
CA TYR A 213 -4.94 10.77 -1.82
C TYR A 213 -6.37 11.31 -1.79
N ALA A 214 -6.50 12.63 -1.81
CA ALA A 214 -7.77 13.30 -2.05
C ALA A 214 -8.10 13.27 -3.55
N SER A 215 -9.40 13.35 -3.86
CA SER A 215 -9.92 13.58 -5.21
C SER A 215 -9.54 14.96 -5.73
#